data_AF-A0A1X2IZH5-F1
#
_entry.id   AF-A0A1X2IZH5-F1
#
_cell.length_a   1.000
_cell.length_b   1.000
_cell.length_c   1.000
_cell.angle_alpha   90.00
_cell.angle_beta   90.00
_cell.angle_gamma   90.00
#
_symmetry.space_group_name_H-M   'P 1'
#
loop_
_entity.id
_entity.type
_entity.pdbx_description
1 polymer ?
#
loop_
_entity_poly.entity_id
_entity_poly.type
_entity_poly.pdbx_seq_one_letter_code
_entity_poly.pdbx_strand_id
1 'polypeptide(L)'
;MVQNVGKVIVYASTILATGYGLMVFTVPDEAEMRRRLDPALLKEADRMKAQNQERQQAMMDQLREAAASDKPVWGNINDKK
;
A
#
# COMPACT_ATOMS: atom_id res chain seq x y z
N MET A 1 -34.81 -1.50 16.03
CA MET A 1 -33.60 -1.05 15.29
C MET A 1 -32.33 -1.82 15.67
N VAL A 2 -32.04 -2.09 16.94
CA VAL A 2 -30.77 -2.72 17.38
C VAL A 2 -30.56 -4.17 16.90
N GLN A 3 -31.62 -4.99 16.80
CA GLN A 3 -31.51 -6.38 16.35
C GLN A 3 -31.03 -6.54 14.89
N ASN A 4 -31.33 -5.57 14.02
CA ASN A 4 -30.93 -5.62 12.61
C ASN A 4 -29.43 -5.29 12.45
N VAL A 5 -28.90 -4.42 13.31
CA VAL A 5 -27.48 -4.05 13.30
C VAL A 5 -26.60 -5.25 13.66
N GLY A 6 -26.98 -6.03 14.67
CA GLY A 6 -26.24 -7.25 15.03
C GLY A 6 -26.16 -8.27 13.88
N LYS A 7 -27.28 -8.47 13.16
CA LYS A 7 -27.30 -9.34 11.98
C LYS A 7 -26.40 -8.81 10.87
N VAL A 8 -26.44 -7.51 10.58
CA VAL A 8 -25.60 -6.88 9.55
C VAL A 8 -24.12 -7.05 9.87
N ILE A 9 -23.70 -6.84 11.12
CA ILE A 9 -22.31 -7.01 11.54
C ILE A 9 -21.85 -8.47 11.34
N VAL A 10 -22.69 -9.44 11.72
CA VAL A 10 -22.37 -10.87 11.55
C VAL A 10 -22.24 -11.23 10.07
N TYR A 11 -23.17 -10.79 9.22
CA TYR A 11 -23.10 -11.05 7.78
C TYR A 11 -21.89 -10.37 7.12
N ALA A 12 -21.63 -9.10 7.45
CA ALA A 12 -20.49 -8.36 6.93
C ALA A 12 -19.16 -9.04 7.33
N SER A 13 -19.03 -9.42 8.60
CA SER A 13 -17.83 -10.10 9.11
C SER A 13 -17.63 -11.46 8.42
N THR A 14 -18.71 -12.22 8.21
CA THR A 14 -18.66 -13.51 7.51
C THR A 14 -18.22 -13.35 6.06
N ILE A 15 -18.75 -12.35 5.35
CA ILE A 15 -18.38 -12.07 3.96
C ILE A 15 -16.89 -11.69 3.87
N LEU A 16 -16.43 -10.81 4.76
CA LEU A 16 -15.02 -10.39 4.81
C LEU A 16 -14.08 -11.55 5.14
N ALA A 17 -14.44 -12.38 6.13
CA ALA A 17 -13.67 -13.57 6.48
C ALA A 17 -13.62 -14.59 5.33
N THR A 18 -14.73 -14.75 4.60
CA THR A 18 -14.78 -15.61 3.41
C THR A 18 -13.89 -15.09 2.29
N GLY A 19 -13.94 -13.78 2.02
CA GLY A 19 -13.08 -13.15 1.03
C GLY A 19 -11.59 -13.28 1.38
N TYR A 20 -11.23 -13.08 2.64
CA TYR A 20 -9.86 -13.27 3.11
C TYR A 20 -9.43 -14.74 3.02
N GLY A 21 -10.29 -15.67 3.41
CA GLY A 21 -10.04 -17.11 3.29
C GLY A 21 -9.78 -17.51 1.83
N LEU A 22 -10.62 -17.06 0.89
CA LEU A 22 -10.42 -17.30 -0.53
C LEU A 22 -9.08 -16.74 -1.01
N MET A 23 -8.70 -15.53 -0.59
CA MET A 23 -7.41 -14.94 -0.95
C MET A 23 -6.23 -15.80 -0.46
N VAL A 24 -6.25 -16.23 0.80
CA VAL A 24 -5.18 -17.06 1.40
C VAL A 24 -5.10 -18.45 0.75
N PHE A 25 -6.24 -19.03 0.37
CA PHE A 25 -6.26 -20.36 -0.25
C PHE A 25 -5.95 -20.36 -1.75
N THR A 26 -6.22 -19.27 -2.47
CA THR A 26 -6.06 -19.21 -3.94
C THR A 26 -4.75 -18.58 -4.39
N VAL A 27 -4.18 -17.69 -3.58
CA VAL A 27 -2.93 -16.98 -3.91
C VAL A 27 -1.82 -17.45 -2.97
N PRO A 28 -0.64 -17.87 -3.48
CA PRO A 28 0.48 -18.23 -2.63
C PRO A 28 0.99 -17.00 -1.87
N ASP A 29 1.39 -17.22 -0.62
CA ASP A 29 1.94 -16.17 0.25
C ASP A 29 3.18 -15.49 -0.39
N GLU A 30 3.44 -14.22 -0.05
CA GLU A 30 4.54 -13.45 -0.66
C GLU A 30 5.89 -14.16 -0.54
N ALA A 31 6.14 -14.83 0.58
CA ALA A 31 7.36 -15.59 0.80
C ALA A 31 7.47 -16.80 -0.14
N GLU A 32 6.36 -17.46 -0.43
CA GLU A 32 6.30 -18.60 -1.34
C GLU A 32 6.39 -18.14 -2.80
N MET A 33 5.76 -17.01 -3.12
CA MET A 33 5.89 -16.36 -4.43
C MET A 33 7.35 -15.95 -4.67
N ARG A 34 8.01 -15.29 -3.71
CA ARG A 34 9.45 -14.94 -3.80
C ARG A 34 10.37 -16.15 -4.00
N ARG A 35 10.08 -17.29 -3.37
CA ARG A 35 10.86 -18.53 -3.57
C ARG A 35 10.68 -19.13 -4.97
N ARG A 36 9.55 -18.86 -5.62
CA ARG A 36 9.26 -19.31 -6.99
C ARG A 36 9.75 -18.30 -8.05
N LEU A 37 10.07 -17.07 -7.66
CA LEU A 37 10.64 -16.07 -8.56
C LEU A 37 12.11 -16.37 -8.86
N ASP A 38 12.51 -16.15 -10.11
CA ASP A 38 13.90 -16.19 -10.56
C ASP A 38 14.76 -15.22 -9.71
N PRO A 39 15.96 -15.61 -9.25
CA PRO A 39 16.86 -14.75 -8.47
C PRO A 39 17.16 -13.39 -9.13
N ALA A 40 17.07 -13.27 -10.46
CA ALA A 40 17.19 -11.99 -11.15
C ALA A 40 16.07 -11.01 -10.79
N LEU A 41 14.83 -11.49 -10.69
CA LEU A 41 13.64 -10.69 -10.40
C LEU A 41 13.61 -10.25 -8.93
N LEU A 42 14.12 -11.07 -8.01
CA LEU A 42 14.27 -10.70 -6.59
C LEU A 42 15.19 -9.49 -6.43
N LYS A 43 16.33 -9.50 -7.14
CA LYS A 43 17.30 -8.40 -7.10
C LYS A 43 16.71 -7.10 -7.68
N GLU A 44 15.88 -7.21 -8.69
CA GLU A 44 15.18 -6.05 -9.27
C GLU A 44 14.09 -5.53 -8.32
N ALA A 45 13.30 -6.41 -7.71
CA ALA A 45 12.30 -6.03 -6.71
C ALA A 45 12.92 -5.34 -5.50
N ASP A 46 14.06 -5.83 -5.00
CA ASP A 46 14.79 -5.20 -3.90
C ASP A 46 15.31 -3.81 -4.28
N ARG A 47 15.85 -3.66 -5.50
CA ARG A 47 16.25 -2.35 -6.04
C ARG A 47 15.08 -1.39 -6.16
N MET A 48 13.94 -1.86 -6.69
CA MET A 48 12.74 -1.04 -6.81
C MET A 48 12.19 -0.64 -5.45
N LYS A 49 12.21 -1.53 -4.47
CA LYS A 49 11.79 -1.24 -3.09
C LYS A 49 12.66 -0.16 -2.47
N ALA A 50 13.98 -0.25 -2.61
CA ALA A 50 14.90 0.77 -2.12
C ALA A 50 14.65 2.13 -2.79
N GLN A 51 14.54 2.16 -4.14
CA GLN A 51 14.23 3.39 -4.87
C GLN A 51 12.89 3.99 -4.47
N ASN A 52 11.88 3.16 -4.20
CA ASN A 52 10.56 3.64 -3.80
C ASN A 52 10.57 4.25 -2.39
N GLN A 53 11.35 3.67 -1.48
CA GLN A 53 11.56 4.22 -0.14
C GLN A 53 12.27 5.58 -0.20
N GLU A 54 13.31 5.70 -1.03
CA GLU A 54 14.01 6.97 -1.24
C GLU A 54 13.09 8.05 -1.85
N ARG A 55 12.30 7.69 -2.87
CA ARG A 55 11.31 8.61 -3.47
C ARG A 55 10.24 9.04 -2.47
N GLN A 56 9.75 8.11 -1.64
CA GLN A 56 8.79 8.43 -0.59
C GLN A 56 9.38 9.37 0.45
N GLN A 57 10.61 9.13 0.90
CA GLN A 57 11.28 10.02 1.85
C GLN A 57 11.44 11.42 1.26
N ALA A 58 11.95 11.53 0.03
CA ALA A 58 12.09 12.82 -0.65
C ALA A 58 10.75 13.55 -0.83
N MET A 59 9.67 12.83 -1.13
CA MET A 59 8.33 13.39 -1.21
C MET A 59 7.82 13.86 0.17
N MET A 60 8.04 13.07 1.22
CA MET A 60 7.63 13.43 2.58
C MET A 60 8.40 14.64 3.11
N ASP A 61 9.67 14.77 2.76
CA ASP A 61 10.48 15.92 3.14
C ASP A 61 10.03 17.18 2.41
N GLN A 62 9.70 17.10 1.11
CA GLN A 62 9.05 18.20 0.38
C GLN A 62 7.70 18.60 1.00
N LEU A 63 6.90 17.62 1.43
CA LEU A 63 5.63 17.88 2.11
C LEU A 63 5.84 18.53 3.48
N ARG A 64 6.88 18.15 4.24
CA ARG A 64 7.23 18.78 5.52
C ARG A 64 7.71 20.21 5.34
N GLU A 65 8.56 20.46 4.36
CA GLU A 65 9.04 21.80 4.02
C GLU A 65 7.90 22.71 3.56
N ALA A 66 6.98 22.17 2.75
CA ALA A 66 5.79 22.87 2.30
C ALA A 66 4.70 22.99 3.38
N ALA A 67 4.72 22.16 4.43
CA ALA A 67 3.84 22.33 5.59
C ALA A 67 4.40 23.38 6.57
N ALA A 68 5.74 23.51 6.65
CA ALA A 68 6.41 24.52 7.45
C ALA A 68 6.40 25.91 6.78
N SER A 69 6.21 25.95 5.46
CA SER A 69 6.09 27.16 4.65
C SER A 69 4.62 27.40 4.32
N ASP A 70 4.11 28.61 4.45
CA ASP A 70 2.69 28.96 4.19
C ASP A 70 2.31 28.93 2.68
N LYS A 71 3.07 28.18 1.88
CA LYS A 71 2.98 28.13 0.41
C LYS A 71 2.34 26.82 -0.05
N PRO A 72 1.37 26.88 -0.98
CA PRO A 72 0.68 25.69 -1.44
C PRO A 72 1.58 24.75 -2.27
N VAL A 73 1.49 23.44 -1.97
CA VAL A 73 2.32 22.37 -2.54
C VAL A 73 2.22 22.28 -4.08
N TRP A 74 1.08 22.64 -4.66
CA TRP A 74 0.81 22.48 -6.11
C TRP A 74 1.51 23.51 -7.01
N GLY A 75 2.10 24.58 -6.45
CA GLY A 75 2.79 25.62 -7.23
C GLY A 75 4.21 25.25 -7.66
N ASN A 76 4.92 24.46 -6.86
CA ASN A 76 6.36 24.21 -7.05
C ASN A 76 6.67 22.99 -7.96
N ILE A 77 5.66 22.18 -8.29
CA ILE A 77 5.82 20.95 -9.09
C ILE A 77 5.87 21.26 -10.59
N ASN A 78 5.33 22.41 -11.03
CA ASN A 78 5.26 22.80 -12.45
C ASN A 78 6.41 23.72 -12.93
N ASP A 79 7.30 24.16 -12.05
CA ASP A 79 8.29 25.22 -12.35
C ASP A 79 9.69 24.69 -12.70
N LYS A 80 9.84 23.37 -12.88
CA LYS A 80 11.07 22.75 -13.40
C LYS A 80 10.82 22.17 -14.80
N LYS A 81 10.76 23.07 -15.80
CA LYS A 81 10.97 22.75 -17.21
C LYS A 81 12.35 23.21 -17.64
#